data_AF-A0AAC9JLV3-F1
#
_entry.id   AF-A0AAC9JLV3-F1
#
_cell.length_a   1.000
_cell.length_b   1.000
_cell.length_c   1.000
_cell.angle_alpha   90.00
_cell.angle_beta   90.00
_cell.angle_gamma   90.00
#
_symmetry.space_group_name_H-M   'P 1'
#
loop_
_entity.id
_entity.type
_entity.pdbx_description
1 polymer ?
#
loop_
_entity_poly.entity_id
_entity_poly.type
_entity_poly.pdbx_seq_one_letter_code
_entity_poly.pdbx_strand_id
1 'polypeptide(L)'
;MHIFWQRRNENIHVFEKKVVEHKMDKSKINETTQSRRRFVKRTAVGAAFVSLPVKSVWANGITNSIVASGHGSDWANGGTLRLQGPDYWASNITLVPSERFVDVFGETGYNSRANQGIRYKEDRSVKKIGASRTLADVLLLKNNKKTAGNAPWVAGPSDYNRLMVAMYLNAKYGNTPVGSDVHYPVANGRPFNDEYEYALKLAELTFADPVNSATELAGIIANPSNYQSL
;
A
#
# COMPACT_ATOMS: atom_id res chain seq x y z
N MET A 1 -29.97 -46.34 -41.61
CA MET A 1 -30.12 -45.54 -40.39
C MET A 1 -29.01 -44.48 -40.40
N HIS A 2 -29.38 -43.20 -40.58
CA HIS A 2 -28.57 -41.95 -40.49
C HIS A 2 -27.32 -41.84 -41.40
N ILE A 3 -27.42 -41.25 -42.61
CA ILE A 3 -27.37 -39.80 -42.98
C ILE A 3 -25.97 -39.19 -42.71
N PHE A 4 -25.02 -39.15 -43.66
CA PHE A 4 -24.83 -38.22 -44.81
C PHE A 4 -24.57 -36.75 -44.41
N TRP A 5 -23.33 -36.24 -44.58
CA TRP A 5 -23.03 -35.21 -45.59
C TRP A 5 -21.54 -34.83 -45.67
N GLN A 6 -21.09 -34.69 -46.91
CA GLN A 6 -19.75 -34.38 -47.41
C GLN A 6 -19.85 -33.03 -48.12
N ARG A 7 -18.93 -32.07 -47.90
CA ARG A 7 -18.69 -31.04 -48.93
C ARG A 7 -17.21 -30.65 -48.97
N ARG A 8 -16.66 -30.72 -50.18
CA ARG A 8 -15.26 -30.61 -50.62
C ARG A 8 -15.19 -29.40 -51.58
N ASN A 9 -14.06 -28.66 -51.55
CA ASN A 9 -13.40 -27.96 -52.68
C ASN A 9 -14.17 -26.80 -53.40
N GLU A 10 -13.62 -25.73 -53.98
CA GLU A 10 -12.30 -25.39 -54.55
C GLU A 10 -12.27 -23.90 -55.04
N ASN A 11 -11.12 -23.20 -54.89
CA ASN A 11 -10.34 -22.45 -55.91
C ASN A 11 -10.72 -21.11 -56.63
N ILE A 12 -9.72 -20.19 -56.64
CA ILE A 12 -9.07 -19.43 -57.76
C ILE A 12 -9.46 -17.97 -58.15
N HIS A 13 -8.44 -17.10 -58.04
CA HIS A 13 -7.97 -15.86 -58.74
C HIS A 13 -8.88 -14.96 -59.62
N VAL A 14 -8.66 -13.62 -59.56
CA VAL A 14 -8.18 -12.72 -60.66
C VAL A 14 -7.65 -11.37 -60.11
N PHE A 15 -6.53 -10.91 -60.68
CA PHE A 15 -5.80 -9.63 -60.54
C PHE A 15 -6.42 -8.51 -61.40
N GLU A 16 -6.37 -7.22 -60.99
CA GLU A 16 -5.75 -6.16 -61.80
C GLU A 16 -5.53 -4.81 -61.08
N LYS A 17 -4.47 -4.12 -61.51
CA LYS A 17 -3.80 -2.95 -60.94
C LYS A 17 -4.48 -1.62 -61.31
N LYS A 18 -4.34 -0.61 -60.44
CA LYS A 18 -4.08 0.77 -60.89
C LYS A 18 -3.07 1.45 -59.96
N VAL A 19 -1.91 1.75 -60.54
CA VAL A 19 -0.80 2.50 -59.93
C VAL A 19 -1.05 3.99 -60.18
N VAL A 20 -0.97 4.80 -59.12
CA VAL A 20 -0.64 6.22 -59.23
C VAL A 20 0.42 6.52 -58.17
N GLU A 21 1.63 6.79 -58.64
CA GLU A 21 2.77 7.25 -57.87
C GLU A 21 2.94 8.75 -58.12
N HIS A 22 2.95 9.56 -57.05
CA HIS A 22 3.51 10.91 -57.12
C HIS A 22 4.25 11.30 -55.83
N LYS A 23 5.57 11.21 -55.96
CA LYS A 23 6.71 11.92 -55.35
C LYS A 23 6.53 12.66 -54.01
N MET A 24 7.29 12.11 -53.07
CA MET A 24 7.98 12.68 -51.91
C MET A 24 8.33 14.18 -51.96
N ASP A 25 7.98 14.89 -50.87
CA ASP A 25 8.80 15.98 -50.35
C ASP A 25 9.08 15.76 -48.85
N LYS A 26 10.31 16.06 -48.44
CA LYS A 26 10.88 15.74 -47.14
C LYS A 26 10.49 16.80 -46.11
N SER A 27 9.88 16.39 -45.00
CA SER A 27 9.95 17.14 -43.74
C SER A 27 10.18 16.18 -42.57
N LYS A 28 11.30 16.37 -41.88
CA LYS A 28 11.71 15.71 -40.63
C LYS A 28 10.60 15.83 -39.58
N ILE A 29 10.42 14.82 -38.73
CA ILE A 29 10.42 14.89 -37.24
C ILE A 29 9.97 13.52 -36.65
N ASN A 30 10.92 12.88 -35.97
CA ASN A 30 10.85 11.91 -34.86
C ASN A 30 9.91 10.69 -34.91
N GLU A 31 10.56 9.54 -35.08
CA GLU A 31 10.19 8.31 -34.38
C GLU A 31 10.11 8.55 -32.87
N THR A 32 9.02 8.13 -32.23
CA THR A 32 9.07 7.76 -30.81
C THR A 32 8.14 6.59 -30.56
N THR A 33 8.62 5.43 -30.99
CA THR A 33 8.28 4.15 -30.39
C THR A 33 8.64 4.20 -28.90
N GLN A 34 7.69 4.47 -28.00
CA GLN A 34 7.91 4.26 -26.58
C GLN A 34 7.15 3.02 -26.09
N SER A 35 7.71 1.88 -26.54
CA SER A 35 7.96 0.68 -25.76
C SER A 35 7.15 0.51 -24.47
N ARG A 36 6.24 -0.47 -24.51
CA ARG A 36 5.76 -1.21 -23.33
C ARG A 36 6.93 -1.47 -22.39
N ARG A 37 6.82 -1.00 -21.15
CA ARG A 37 7.86 -1.05 -20.11
C ARG A 37 8.34 -2.49 -19.90
N ARG A 38 9.44 -2.86 -20.54
CA ARG A 38 10.17 -4.10 -20.23
C ARG A 38 10.91 -3.85 -18.92
N PHE A 39 10.54 -4.63 -17.91
CA PHE A 39 11.16 -4.59 -16.59
C PHE A 39 12.60 -5.10 -16.72
N VAL A 40 13.55 -4.18 -16.89
CA VAL A 40 14.97 -4.52 -16.82
C VAL A 40 15.36 -4.54 -15.34
N LYS A 41 15.42 -5.74 -14.76
CA LYS A 41 16.18 -5.97 -13.51
C LYS A 41 17.66 -5.81 -13.84
N ARG A 42 18.28 -4.72 -13.38
CA ARG A 42 19.75 -4.60 -13.32
C ARG A 42 20.17 -4.22 -11.91
N THR A 43 20.89 -5.16 -11.30
CA THR A 43 21.68 -5.03 -10.09
C THR A 43 22.81 -4.03 -10.34
N ALA A 44 22.97 -3.03 -9.47
CA ALA A 44 24.22 -2.29 -9.34
C ALA A 44 24.41 -1.89 -7.87
N VAL A 45 25.48 -2.44 -7.29
CA VAL A 45 26.05 -2.12 -5.99
C VAL A 45 26.86 -0.83 -6.14
N GLY A 46 26.70 0.14 -5.24
CA GLY A 46 27.56 1.33 -5.16
C GLY A 46 26.80 2.57 -4.70
N ALA A 47 27.19 3.12 -3.56
CA ALA A 47 26.51 4.19 -2.84
C ALA A 47 26.25 5.44 -3.69
N ALA A 48 24.98 5.81 -3.81
CA ALA A 48 24.55 7.19 -3.95
C ALA A 48 23.42 7.40 -2.94
N PHE A 49 23.73 8.07 -1.82
CA PHE A 49 22.71 8.77 -1.03
C PHE A 49 22.22 9.94 -1.87
N VAL A 50 21.41 9.64 -2.88
CA VAL A 50 20.56 10.66 -3.48
C VAL A 50 19.46 10.85 -2.44
N SER A 51 19.47 12.01 -1.79
CA SER A 51 18.33 12.51 -1.03
C SER A 51 17.12 12.43 -1.95
N LEU A 52 16.36 11.36 -1.82
CA LEU A 52 15.08 11.23 -2.49
C LEU A 52 14.31 12.49 -2.08
N PRO A 53 13.83 13.32 -3.02
CA PRO A 53 12.82 14.29 -2.65
C PRO A 53 11.73 13.48 -1.95
N VAL A 54 11.42 13.82 -0.68
CA VAL A 54 10.46 13.11 0.17
C VAL A 54 9.06 13.36 -0.40
N LYS A 55 8.79 12.79 -1.56
CA LYS A 55 7.46 12.53 -2.06
C LYS A 55 7.09 11.20 -1.45
N SER A 56 6.36 11.30 -0.35
CA SER A 56 5.91 10.20 0.49
C SER A 56 5.41 9.02 -0.34
N VAL A 57 5.62 7.79 0.15
CA VAL A 57 5.00 6.55 -0.37
C VAL A 57 3.48 6.73 -0.56
N TRP A 58 2.90 7.64 0.23
CA TRP A 58 1.51 8.04 0.20
C TRP A 58 1.15 8.98 -0.95
N ALA A 59 1.99 9.96 -1.28
CA ALA A 59 1.79 10.88 -2.41
C ALA A 59 1.72 10.14 -3.75
N ASN A 60 2.38 8.99 -3.87
CA ASN A 60 2.34 8.17 -5.09
C ASN A 60 1.33 7.02 -5.06
N GLY A 61 0.88 6.58 -3.88
CA GLY A 61 0.09 5.37 -3.69
C GLY A 61 -1.36 5.65 -3.27
N ILE A 62 -1.60 5.94 -1.99
CA ILE A 62 -2.95 6.11 -1.45
C ILE A 62 -3.51 7.51 -1.75
N THR A 63 -2.71 8.58 -1.73
CA THR A 63 -3.17 9.91 -2.18
C THR A 63 -3.51 9.89 -3.66
N ASN A 64 -2.69 9.21 -4.49
CA ASN A 64 -3.05 9.00 -5.90
C ASN A 64 -4.26 8.09 -6.07
N SER A 65 -4.49 7.09 -5.21
CA SER A 65 -5.75 6.32 -5.25
C SER A 65 -6.96 7.16 -4.84
N ILE A 66 -6.81 8.10 -3.91
CA ILE A 66 -7.84 9.08 -3.51
C ILE A 66 -8.13 10.06 -4.67
N VAL A 67 -7.10 10.57 -5.32
CA VAL A 67 -7.20 11.50 -6.45
C VAL A 67 -7.67 10.81 -7.74
N ALA A 68 -7.16 9.61 -8.03
CA ALA A 68 -7.47 8.84 -9.25
C ALA A 68 -8.81 8.11 -9.21
N SER A 69 -9.40 7.87 -8.03
CA SER A 69 -10.76 7.36 -7.90
C SER A 69 -11.83 8.43 -8.21
N GLY A 70 -11.45 9.64 -8.62
CA GLY A 70 -12.37 10.71 -9.01
C GLY A 70 -13.13 11.36 -7.85
N HIS A 71 -12.75 11.06 -6.59
CA HIS A 71 -13.40 11.52 -5.36
C HIS A 71 -12.59 12.60 -4.62
N GLY A 72 -11.55 13.16 -5.24
CA GLY A 72 -10.64 14.15 -4.63
C GLY A 72 -11.30 15.47 -4.21
N SER A 73 -12.59 15.68 -4.48
CA SER A 73 -13.27 16.94 -4.15
C SER A 73 -13.61 17.08 -2.66
N ASP A 74 -13.82 15.99 -1.92
CA ASP A 74 -14.09 16.06 -0.48
C ASP A 74 -14.08 14.68 0.21
N TRP A 75 -12.95 13.97 0.16
CA TRP A 75 -12.91 12.62 0.75
C TRP A 75 -13.04 12.63 2.29
N ALA A 76 -12.65 13.74 2.93
CA ALA A 76 -12.75 13.95 4.37
C ALA A 76 -14.07 14.64 4.79
N ASN A 77 -15.02 14.83 3.87
CA ASN A 77 -16.32 15.46 4.12
C ASN A 77 -16.23 16.85 4.81
N GLY A 78 -15.23 17.65 4.43
CA GLY A 78 -14.91 18.98 4.95
C GLY A 78 -14.33 18.97 6.36
N GLY A 79 -14.17 17.78 6.95
CA GLY A 79 -13.80 17.57 8.34
C GLY A 79 -12.31 17.58 8.58
N THR A 80 -11.88 18.20 9.69
CA THR A 80 -10.51 18.09 10.18
C THR A 80 -10.21 16.65 10.57
N LEU A 81 -9.24 16.03 9.88
CA LEU A 81 -8.76 14.69 10.21
C LEU A 81 -8.15 14.66 11.60
N ARG A 82 -8.46 13.61 12.35
CA ARG A 82 -7.91 13.36 13.69
C ARG A 82 -7.54 11.90 13.79
N LEU A 83 -6.24 11.62 13.80
CA LEU A 83 -5.69 10.27 13.88
C LEU A 83 -5.03 10.08 15.23
N GLN A 84 -5.13 8.86 15.75
CA GLN A 84 -4.56 8.48 17.03
C GLN A 84 -3.39 7.52 16.83
N GLY A 85 -2.39 7.68 17.70
CA GLY A 85 -1.17 6.88 17.70
C GLY A 85 -1.29 5.57 18.48
N PRO A 86 -0.26 4.73 18.43
CA PRO A 86 -0.26 3.44 19.10
C PRO A 86 -0.54 3.50 20.61
N ASP A 87 -0.02 4.51 21.29
CA ASP A 87 -0.18 4.64 22.76
C ASP A 87 -1.62 5.00 23.16
N TYR A 88 -2.33 5.78 22.34
CA TYR A 88 -3.76 6.03 22.54
C TYR A 88 -4.54 4.72 22.44
N TRP A 89 -4.31 3.95 21.38
CA TRP A 89 -5.01 2.67 21.17
C TRP A 89 -4.64 1.62 22.22
N ALA A 90 -3.38 1.61 22.68
CA ALA A 90 -2.96 0.76 23.80
C ALA A 90 -3.66 1.13 25.11
N SER A 91 -3.90 2.43 25.35
CA SER A 91 -4.64 2.91 26.52
C SER A 91 -6.15 2.67 26.41
N ASN A 92 -6.69 2.61 25.19
CA ASN A 92 -8.09 2.36 24.86
C ASN A 92 -8.32 0.92 24.35
N ILE A 93 -7.62 -0.05 24.95
CA ILE A 93 -7.56 -1.43 24.44
C ILE A 93 -8.92 -2.13 24.38
N THR A 94 -9.91 -1.68 25.16
CA THR A 94 -11.29 -2.21 25.13
C THR A 94 -11.98 -2.00 23.79
N LEU A 95 -11.50 -1.04 23.00
CA LEU A 95 -11.95 -0.76 21.64
C LEU A 95 -11.17 -1.57 20.59
N VAL A 96 -10.12 -2.31 20.96
CA VAL A 96 -9.26 -3.01 20.00
C VAL A 96 -9.78 -4.42 19.76
N PRO A 97 -10.11 -4.80 18.51
CA PRO A 97 -10.57 -6.14 18.19
C PRO A 97 -9.52 -7.22 18.50
N SER A 98 -9.99 -8.45 18.73
CA SER A 98 -9.14 -9.64 18.90
C SER A 98 -8.54 -10.17 17.60
N GLU A 99 -8.66 -9.42 16.51
CA GLU A 99 -8.15 -9.75 15.18
C GLU A 99 -6.65 -10.00 15.19
N ARG A 100 -6.20 -10.86 14.28
CA ARG A 100 -4.78 -11.18 14.12
C ARG A 100 -4.16 -10.26 13.09
N PHE A 101 -2.94 -9.83 13.35
CA PHE A 101 -2.15 -8.95 12.48
C PHE A 101 -2.06 -9.50 11.05
N VAL A 102 -1.80 -10.79 10.90
CA VAL A 102 -1.69 -11.44 9.58
C VAL A 102 -3.04 -11.51 8.85
N ASP A 103 -4.16 -11.59 9.57
CA ASP A 103 -5.50 -11.63 8.95
C ASP A 103 -5.88 -10.24 8.42
N VAL A 104 -5.42 -9.17 9.07
CA VAL A 104 -5.69 -7.78 8.68
C VAL A 104 -4.77 -7.28 7.57
N PHE A 105 -3.47 -7.58 7.66
CA PHE A 105 -2.45 -7.03 6.75
C PHE A 105 -1.98 -8.01 5.68
N GLY A 106 -2.48 -9.25 5.66
CA GLY A 106 -2.07 -10.30 4.73
C GLY A 106 -0.66 -10.86 4.96
N GLU A 107 0.10 -10.27 5.88
CA GLU A 107 1.51 -10.57 6.11
C GLU A 107 1.85 -10.52 7.60
N THR A 108 2.88 -11.27 7.99
CA THR A 108 3.36 -11.21 9.38
C THR A 108 4.16 -9.94 9.64
N GLY A 109 3.99 -9.39 10.85
CA GLY A 109 4.71 -8.20 11.30
C GLY A 109 6.23 -8.42 11.37
N TYR A 110 6.97 -7.33 11.35
CA TYR A 110 8.42 -7.36 11.47
C TYR A 110 8.89 -7.60 12.90
N ASN A 111 10.01 -8.30 13.07
CA ASN A 111 10.65 -8.46 14.36
C ASN A 111 11.82 -7.47 14.49
N SER A 112 11.92 -6.74 15.59
CA SER A 112 13.01 -5.78 15.85
C SER A 112 13.79 -6.09 17.13
N ARG A 113 14.96 -5.47 17.28
CA ARG A 113 15.68 -5.45 18.57
C ARG A 113 15.16 -4.24 19.34
N ALA A 114 14.28 -4.45 20.32
CA ALA A 114 13.79 -3.37 21.19
C ALA A 114 13.37 -2.09 20.43
N ASN A 115 12.55 -2.23 19.38
CA ASN A 115 12.06 -1.15 18.52
C ASN A 115 13.12 -0.48 17.63
N GLN A 116 14.38 -0.94 17.67
CA GLN A 116 15.49 -0.38 16.91
C GLN A 116 15.85 -1.28 15.74
N GLY A 117 15.68 -0.72 14.54
CA GLY A 117 16.20 -1.28 13.29
C GLY A 117 15.61 -2.63 12.88
N ILE A 118 15.95 -3.01 11.65
CA ILE A 118 15.53 -4.26 11.04
C ILE A 118 16.40 -5.40 11.60
N ARG A 119 15.77 -6.50 12.02
CA ARG A 119 16.50 -7.75 12.29
C ARG A 119 16.58 -8.58 11.03
N TYR A 120 17.72 -9.23 10.83
CA TYR A 120 17.94 -10.16 9.73
C TYR A 120 18.14 -11.57 10.27
N LYS A 121 17.77 -12.57 9.45
CA LYS A 121 18.15 -13.97 9.63
C LYS A 121 19.57 -14.20 9.09
N GLU A 122 20.10 -15.40 9.27
CA GLU A 122 21.43 -15.80 8.77
C GLU A 122 21.52 -15.71 7.24
N ASP A 123 20.43 -16.03 6.54
CA ASP A 123 20.29 -15.90 5.07
C ASP A 123 20.15 -14.43 4.59
N ARG A 124 20.28 -13.46 5.51
CA ARG A 124 20.10 -12.00 5.28
C ARG A 124 18.67 -11.60 4.90
N SER A 125 17.69 -12.50 4.95
CA SER A 125 16.29 -12.12 4.84
C SER A 125 15.83 -11.38 6.10
N VAL A 126 14.86 -10.48 5.95
CA VAL A 126 14.32 -9.75 7.09
C VAL A 126 13.57 -10.71 8.02
N LYS A 127 13.82 -10.58 9.33
CA LYS A 127 13.18 -11.41 10.36
C LYS A 127 11.77 -10.90 10.63
N LYS A 128 10.80 -11.78 10.37
CA LYS A 128 9.39 -11.59 10.71
C LYS A 128 9.05 -12.19 12.08
N ILE A 129 7.90 -11.80 12.63
CA ILE A 129 7.34 -12.42 13.82
C ILE A 129 6.86 -13.83 13.43
N GLY A 130 7.46 -14.86 14.02
CA GLY A 130 7.19 -16.26 13.64
C GLY A 130 5.85 -16.84 14.12
N ALA A 131 5.10 -16.13 14.97
CA ALA A 131 3.79 -16.55 15.45
C ALA A 131 2.75 -15.49 15.11
N SER A 132 1.52 -15.92 14.79
CA SER A 132 0.43 -14.97 14.62
C SER A 132 0.18 -14.21 15.93
N ARG A 133 0.06 -12.88 15.84
CA ARG A 133 -0.15 -11.98 16.98
C ARG A 133 -1.45 -11.23 16.78
N THR A 134 -2.17 -11.00 17.87
CA THR A 134 -3.34 -10.12 17.84
C THR A 134 -2.90 -8.67 17.69
N LEU A 135 -3.80 -7.81 17.22
CA LEU A 135 -3.57 -6.36 17.20
C LEU A 135 -3.26 -5.84 18.62
N ALA A 136 -3.98 -6.35 19.62
CA ALA A 136 -3.76 -6.04 21.03
C ALA A 136 -2.37 -6.47 21.54
N ASP A 137 -1.88 -7.64 21.14
CA ASP A 137 -0.53 -8.10 21.48
C ASP A 137 0.54 -7.14 20.95
N VAL A 138 0.36 -6.66 19.71
CA VAL A 138 1.27 -5.72 19.06
C VAL A 138 1.25 -4.36 19.76
N LEU A 139 0.07 -3.80 20.04
CA LEU A 139 -0.06 -2.49 20.71
C LEU A 139 0.49 -2.49 22.14
N LEU A 140 0.18 -3.53 22.91
CA LEU A 140 0.60 -3.66 24.31
C LEU A 140 2.03 -4.20 24.47
N LEU A 141 2.73 -4.49 23.37
CA LEU A 141 4.06 -5.08 23.40
C LEU A 141 4.11 -6.36 24.24
N LYS A 142 3.19 -7.30 24.02
CA LYS A 142 3.06 -8.53 24.80
C LYS A 142 2.99 -9.79 23.94
N ASN A 143 3.07 -10.94 24.59
CA ASN A 143 2.70 -12.22 23.99
C ASN A 143 2.25 -13.22 25.07
N ASN A 144 1.93 -14.44 24.66
CA ASN A 144 1.58 -15.54 25.57
C ASN A 144 2.62 -15.87 26.66
N LYS A 145 3.87 -15.39 26.55
CA LYS A 145 4.96 -15.62 27.49
C LYS A 145 5.42 -14.35 28.22
N LYS A 146 4.91 -13.18 27.86
CA LYS A 146 5.40 -11.86 28.30
C LYS A 146 4.21 -10.96 28.57
N THR A 147 4.20 -10.32 29.72
CA THR A 147 3.21 -9.29 30.06
C THR A 147 3.39 -8.04 29.18
N ALA A 148 2.44 -7.09 29.27
CA ALA A 148 2.50 -5.81 28.55
C ALA A 148 3.84 -5.09 28.77
N GLY A 149 4.39 -4.50 27.71
CA GLY A 149 5.70 -3.84 27.69
C GLY A 149 6.91 -4.78 27.59
N ASN A 150 6.75 -6.08 27.82
CA ASN A 150 7.87 -7.02 27.95
C ASN A 150 8.19 -7.83 26.68
N ALA A 151 7.56 -7.51 25.55
CA ALA A 151 7.87 -8.04 24.24
C ALA A 151 8.13 -6.93 23.20
N PRO A 152 9.05 -5.97 23.43
CA PRO A 152 9.23 -4.81 22.56
C PRO A 152 9.52 -5.17 21.10
N TRP A 153 10.14 -6.33 20.84
CA TRP A 153 10.38 -6.84 19.48
C TRP A 153 9.10 -7.01 18.62
N VAL A 154 7.90 -7.05 19.20
CA VAL A 154 6.62 -7.10 18.45
C VAL A 154 6.27 -5.75 17.82
N ALA A 155 6.84 -4.65 18.30
CA ALA A 155 6.63 -3.31 17.74
C ALA A 155 7.09 -3.20 16.29
N GLY A 156 8.01 -4.07 15.88
CA GLY A 156 8.71 -3.93 14.61
C GLY A 156 9.77 -2.83 14.66
N PRO A 157 10.48 -2.61 13.54
CA PRO A 157 11.50 -1.58 13.44
C PRO A 157 10.85 -0.20 13.52
N SER A 158 11.38 0.70 14.34
CA SER A 158 10.87 2.07 14.47
C SER A 158 9.36 2.13 14.80
N ASP A 159 8.84 1.16 15.55
CA ASP A 159 7.42 1.04 15.90
C ASP A 159 6.47 0.72 14.73
N TYR A 160 7.01 0.32 13.58
CA TYR A 160 6.26 0.07 12.34
C TYR A 160 4.99 -0.77 12.52
N ASN A 161 5.06 -1.92 13.18
CA ASN A 161 3.89 -2.78 13.32
C ASN A 161 2.81 -2.10 14.16
N ARG A 162 3.20 -1.36 15.20
CA ARG A 162 2.27 -0.61 16.06
C ARG A 162 1.61 0.53 15.30
N LEU A 163 2.36 1.22 14.45
CA LEU A 163 1.84 2.27 13.57
C LEU A 163 0.87 1.72 12.52
N MET A 164 1.17 0.56 11.93
CA MET A 164 0.24 -0.14 11.02
C MET A 164 -1.09 -0.43 11.71
N VAL A 165 -1.04 -0.99 12.93
CA VAL A 165 -2.24 -1.26 13.73
C VAL A 165 -3.00 0.04 14.04
N ALA A 166 -2.29 1.11 14.43
CA ALA A 166 -2.92 2.39 14.73
C ALA A 166 -3.64 2.98 13.51
N MET A 167 -3.04 2.93 12.31
CA MET A 167 -3.68 3.40 11.07
C MET A 167 -4.94 2.61 10.73
N TYR A 168 -4.90 1.28 10.89
CA TYR A 168 -6.07 0.43 10.68
C TYR A 168 -7.20 0.77 11.66
N LEU A 169 -6.89 0.94 12.95
CA LEU A 169 -7.88 1.30 13.95
C LEU A 169 -8.45 2.71 13.71
N ASN A 170 -7.63 3.66 13.28
CA ASN A 170 -8.10 4.97 12.83
C ASN A 170 -9.10 4.83 11.69
N ALA A 171 -8.89 3.94 10.73
CA ALA A 171 -9.81 3.72 9.62
C ALA A 171 -11.12 3.05 10.09
N LYS A 172 -11.01 1.99 10.92
CA LYS A 172 -12.12 1.21 11.46
C LYS A 172 -13.07 2.05 12.34
N TYR A 173 -12.51 2.91 13.18
CA TYR A 173 -13.26 3.74 14.14
C TYR A 173 -13.34 5.21 13.74
N GLY A 174 -12.85 5.55 12.54
CA GLY A 174 -12.76 6.94 12.07
C GLY A 174 -14.03 7.47 11.42
N ASN A 175 -15.08 6.65 11.29
CA ASN A 175 -16.38 7.08 10.77
C ASN A 175 -17.23 7.76 11.85
N THR A 176 -16.72 8.85 12.37
CA THR A 176 -17.32 9.61 13.47
C THR A 176 -17.53 11.07 13.02
N PRO A 177 -18.33 11.85 13.74
CA PRO A 177 -18.44 13.27 13.47
C PRO A 177 -17.09 14.01 13.61
N VAL A 178 -16.93 15.07 12.83
CA VAL A 178 -15.78 15.98 12.93
C VAL A 178 -15.66 16.52 14.36
N GLY A 179 -14.45 16.55 14.89
CA GLY A 179 -14.17 16.97 16.27
C GLY A 179 -14.15 15.82 17.30
N SER A 180 -14.50 14.61 16.89
CA SER A 180 -14.29 13.40 17.70
C SER A 180 -12.79 13.10 17.91
N ASP A 181 -12.47 12.26 18.90
CA ASP A 181 -11.07 11.89 19.19
C ASP A 181 -10.38 11.20 18.01
N VAL A 182 -11.14 10.46 17.20
CA VAL A 182 -10.70 9.85 15.95
C VAL A 182 -11.68 10.30 14.88
N HIS A 183 -11.21 10.82 13.76
CA HIS A 183 -11.99 11.12 12.55
C HIS A 183 -11.11 10.87 11.33
N TYR A 184 -11.38 9.79 10.60
CA TYR A 184 -10.58 9.33 9.46
C TYR A 184 -11.42 8.46 8.52
N PRO A 185 -12.26 9.08 7.67
CA PRO A 185 -13.28 8.37 6.91
C PRO A 185 -12.75 7.65 5.64
N VAL A 186 -11.57 7.02 5.69
CA VAL A 186 -10.95 6.35 4.51
C VAL A 186 -11.52 4.96 4.18
N ALA A 187 -12.28 4.40 5.11
CA ALA A 187 -12.71 3.00 5.09
C ALA A 187 -14.25 2.91 5.25
N ASN A 188 -14.97 3.71 4.45
CA ASN A 188 -16.43 3.81 4.49
C ASN A 188 -17.02 3.99 3.09
N GLY A 189 -16.59 3.14 2.15
CA GLY A 189 -16.92 3.28 0.73
C GLY A 189 -16.08 4.31 -0.02
N ARG A 190 -15.16 5.01 0.65
CA ARG A 190 -14.31 6.05 0.06
C ARG A 190 -12.98 6.20 0.83
N PRO A 191 -11.82 6.21 0.16
CA PRO A 191 -11.59 5.61 -1.16
C PRO A 191 -11.66 4.07 -1.12
N PHE A 192 -11.66 3.45 0.06
CA PHE A 192 -11.74 2.00 0.24
C PHE A 192 -13.16 1.60 0.69
N ASN A 193 -13.60 0.41 0.30
CA ASN A 193 -14.93 -0.08 0.68
C ASN A 193 -15.02 -0.28 2.20
N ASP A 194 -13.97 -0.83 2.79
CA ASP A 194 -13.87 -1.12 4.21
C ASP A 194 -12.43 -0.96 4.75
N GLU A 195 -12.26 -1.20 6.05
CA GLU A 195 -10.99 -1.03 6.75
C GLU A 195 -9.94 -2.10 6.38
N TYR A 196 -10.38 -3.26 5.89
CA TYR A 196 -9.48 -4.35 5.50
C TYR A 196 -8.87 -4.09 4.13
N GLU A 197 -9.65 -3.60 3.17
CA GLU A 197 -9.12 -3.15 1.88
C GLU A 197 -8.07 -2.04 2.07
N TYR A 198 -8.38 -1.09 2.96
CA TYR A 198 -7.41 -0.07 3.36
C TYR A 198 -6.15 -0.69 3.97
N ALA A 199 -6.28 -1.63 4.91
CA ALA A 199 -5.15 -2.29 5.57
C ALA A 199 -4.26 -3.08 4.60
N LEU A 200 -4.86 -3.79 3.64
CA LEU A 200 -4.12 -4.50 2.59
C LEU A 200 -3.36 -3.54 1.70
N LYS A 201 -3.99 -2.43 1.29
CA LYS A 201 -3.31 -1.42 0.47
C LYS A 201 -2.18 -0.73 1.24
N LEU A 202 -2.41 -0.44 2.51
CA LEU A 202 -1.41 0.08 3.42
C LEU A 202 -0.20 -0.87 3.48
N ALA A 203 -0.44 -2.16 3.68
CA ALA A 203 0.61 -3.17 3.73
C ALA A 203 1.40 -3.26 2.41
N GLU A 204 0.70 -3.30 1.27
CA GLU A 204 1.32 -3.33 -0.07
C GLU A 204 2.35 -2.20 -0.26
N LEU A 205 2.01 -0.99 0.18
CA LEU A 205 2.83 0.19 -0.02
C LEU A 205 4.01 0.28 0.96
N THR A 206 3.83 -0.18 2.19
CA THR A 206 4.75 0.13 3.29
C THR A 206 5.67 -1.03 3.68
N PHE A 207 5.30 -2.27 3.34
CA PHE A 207 6.07 -3.44 3.76
C PHE A 207 7.47 -3.50 3.16
N ALA A 208 7.69 -2.92 1.98
CA ALA A 208 9.00 -2.95 1.33
C ALA A 208 10.10 -2.20 2.11
N ASP A 209 9.71 -1.17 2.88
CA ASP A 209 10.65 -0.34 3.63
C ASP A 209 10.04 0.09 4.98
N PRO A 210 10.09 -0.80 6.00
CA PRO A 210 9.36 -0.57 7.24
C PRO A 210 9.95 0.54 8.11
N VAL A 211 11.24 0.87 7.98
CA VAL A 211 11.87 1.94 8.78
C VAL A 211 11.43 3.32 8.27
N ASN A 212 11.53 3.53 6.96
CA ASN A 212 11.09 4.79 6.37
C ASN A 212 9.56 4.92 6.45
N SER A 213 8.83 3.83 6.18
CA SER A 213 7.37 3.83 6.30
C SER A 213 6.91 4.15 7.72
N ALA A 214 7.58 3.64 8.76
CA ALA A 214 7.26 4.01 10.14
C ALA A 214 7.39 5.52 10.39
N THR A 215 8.44 6.14 9.85
CA THR A 215 8.65 7.59 9.96
C THR A 215 7.51 8.35 9.29
N GLU A 216 7.10 7.94 8.09
CA GLU A 216 5.99 8.55 7.37
C GLU A 216 4.66 8.37 8.11
N LEU A 217 4.39 7.16 8.61
CA LEU A 217 3.19 6.83 9.38
C LEU A 217 3.06 7.67 10.66
N ALA A 218 4.15 7.78 11.42
CA ALA A 218 4.19 8.62 12.60
C ALA A 218 3.95 10.09 12.26
N GLY A 219 4.53 10.58 11.15
CA GLY A 219 4.31 11.94 10.64
C GLY A 219 2.85 12.21 10.26
N ILE A 220 2.17 11.25 9.62
CA ILE A 220 0.76 11.34 9.25
C ILE A 220 -0.13 11.40 10.50
N ILE A 221 0.11 10.53 11.47
CA ILE A 221 -0.66 10.52 12.72
C ILE A 221 -0.48 11.84 13.47
N ALA A 222 0.75 12.37 13.52
CA ALA A 222 1.04 13.62 14.21
C ALA A 222 0.45 14.85 13.51
N ASN A 223 0.45 14.87 12.17
CA ASN A 223 0.00 16.01 11.36
C ASN A 223 -0.91 15.56 10.21
N PRO A 224 -2.14 15.11 10.51
CA PRO A 224 -3.03 14.57 9.49
C PRO A 224 -3.58 15.64 8.53
N SER A 225 -3.50 16.92 8.88
CA SER A 225 -3.84 18.04 7.99
C SER A 225 -2.99 18.10 6.72
N ASN A 226 -1.78 17.54 6.71
CA ASN A 226 -0.93 17.47 5.52
C ASN A 226 -1.55 16.63 4.39
N TYR A 227 -2.61 15.87 4.68
CA TYR A 227 -3.40 15.11 3.69
C TYR A 227 -4.47 15.94 2.97
N GLN A 228 -4.87 17.09 3.51
CA GLN A 228 -5.95 17.92 2.96
C GLN A 228 -5.45 18.92 1.89
N SER A 229 -4.15 18.96 1.63
CA SER A 229 -3.51 19.97 0.77
C SER A 229 -2.93 19.43 -0.55
N LEU A 230 -3.33 18.22 -0.97
CA LEU A 230 -2.95 17.61 -2.24
C LEU A 230 -4.14 17.52 -3.20
#